data_AF-A0A1E5T378-F1
#
_entry.id   AF-A0A1E5T378-F1
#
_cell.length_a   1.000
_cell.length_b   1.000
_cell.length_c   1.000
_cell.angle_alpha   90.00
_cell.angle_beta   90.00
_cell.angle_gamma   90.00
#
_symmetry.space_group_name_H-M   'P 1'
#
loop_
_entity.id
_entity.type
_entity.pdbx_description
1 polymer ?
#
loop_
_entity_poly.entity_id
_entity_poly.type
_entity_poly.pdbx_seq_one_letter_code
_entity_poly.pdbx_strand_id
1 'polypeptide(L)' 'MSSAEKNKSEEEEESYPRRRGFGSIGTGIAIGVGIGVAIDNIAIGASVGIAMGIGFELINRKRRDSQT' A
#
# COMPACT_ATOMS: atom_id res chain seq x y z
N MET A 1 -25.22 -25.21 -8.05
CA MET A 1 -24.76 -24.16 -7.14
C MET A 1 -23.79 -24.77 -6.16
N SER A 2 -22.48 -24.67 -6.44
CA SER A 2 -21.43 -25.17 -5.55
C SER A 2 -20.73 -23.97 -4.93
N SER A 3 -21.05 -23.79 -3.65
CA SER A 3 -20.29 -23.22 -2.55
C SER A 3 -18.95 -22.51 -2.82
N ALA A 4 -18.91 -21.30 -2.26
CA ALA A 4 -17.74 -20.64 -1.71
C ALA A 4 -16.61 -20.37 -2.70
N GLU A 5 -16.83 -19.32 -3.49
CA GLU A 5 -15.77 -18.48 -4.05
C GLU A 5 -14.91 -17.95 -2.89
N LYS A 6 -13.97 -18.79 -2.44
CA LYS A 6 -12.92 -18.47 -1.49
C LYS A 6 -11.95 -17.57 -2.23
N ASN A 7 -12.34 -16.31 -2.40
CA ASN A 7 -11.48 -15.27 -2.91
C ASN A 7 -10.44 -14.94 -1.83
N LYS A 8 -9.45 -15.82 -1.75
CA LYS A 8 -8.25 -15.64 -0.95
C LYS A 8 -7.27 -14.94 -1.87
N SER A 9 -7.44 -13.62 -2.01
CA SER A 9 -6.40 -12.74 -2.52
C SER A 9 -5.24 -12.88 -1.55
N GLU A 10 -4.24 -13.63 -1.96
CA GLU A 10 -3.00 -13.80 -1.22
C GLU A 10 -2.34 -12.43 -1.17
N GLU A 11 -2.49 -11.74 -0.04
CA GLU A 11 -1.67 -10.60 0.33
C GLU A 11 -0.26 -11.14 0.54
N GLU A 12 0.49 -11.28 -0.55
CA GLU A 12 1.93 -11.48 -0.49
C GLU A 12 2.53 -10.20 0.09
N GLU A 13 2.80 -10.21 1.40
CA GLU A 13 3.67 -9.24 2.05
C GLU A 13 5.11 -9.43 1.51
N GLU A 14 5.37 -8.96 0.30
CA GLU A 14 6.74 -8.83 -0.19
C GLU A 14 7.45 -7.76 0.64
N SER A 15 8.40 -8.24 1.44
CA SER A 15 9.29 -7.43 2.26
C SER A 15 10.27 -6.64 1.38
N TYR A 16 9.84 -5.48 0.88
CA TYR A 16 10.73 -4.56 0.18
C TYR A 16 11.73 -3.94 1.17
N PRO A 17 13.04 -3.91 0.85
CA PRO A 17 14.06 -3.34 1.72
C PRO A 17 13.75 -1.86 1.97
N ARG A 18 13.44 -1.53 3.23
CA ARG A 18 13.09 -0.18 3.70
C ARG A 18 14.26 0.79 3.50
N ARG A 19 14.38 1.40 2.32
CA ARG A 19 15.24 2.57 2.13
C ARG A 19 14.60 3.75 2.87
N ARG A 20 15.21 4.13 4.00
CA ARG A 20 14.85 5.29 4.81
C ARG A 20 15.11 6.58 4.01
N GLY A 21 14.09 7.08 3.32
CA GLY A 21 14.12 8.43 2.76
C GLY A 21 12.96 8.64 1.79
N PHE A 22 12.07 9.59 2.09
CA PHE A 22 11.00 10.22 1.28
C PHE A 22 10.20 9.37 0.24
N GLY A 23 10.40 8.06 0.17
CA GLY A 23 9.89 7.18 -0.88
C GLY A 23 8.62 6.42 -0.51
N SER A 24 8.14 6.53 0.74
CA SER A 24 6.95 5.82 1.22
C SER A 24 5.68 6.16 0.43
N ILE A 25 5.50 7.43 0.06
CA ILE A 25 4.36 7.86 -0.75
C ILE A 25 4.46 7.32 -2.18
N GLY A 26 5.65 7.39 -2.80
CA GLY A 26 5.88 6.89 -4.15
C GLY A 26 5.66 5.39 -4.27
N THR A 27 6.11 4.62 -3.28
CA THR A 27 5.87 3.18 -3.21
C THR A 27 4.38 2.85 -3.05
N GLY A 28 3.68 3.57 -2.17
CA GLY A 28 2.23 3.41 -2.01
C GLY A 28 1.47 3.63 -3.31
N ILE A 29 1.79 4.71 -4.04
CA ILE A 29 1.15 5.02 -5.33
C ILE A 29 1.50 3.97 -6.39
N ALA A 30 2.77 3.55 -6.50
CA ALA A 30 3.19 2.56 -7.49
C ALA A 30 2.49 1.20 -7.29
N ILE A 31 2.43 0.73 -6.05
CA ILE A 31 1.73 -0.52 -5.71
C ILE A 31 0.23 -0.37 -5.94
N GLY A 32 -0.38 0.72 -5.45
CA GLY A 32 -1.81 0.96 -5.59
C GLY A 32 -2.24 1.05 -7.05
N VAL A 33 -1.51 1.80 -7.88
CA VAL A 33 -1.81 1.89 -9.32
C VAL A 33 -1.59 0.54 -10.01
N GLY A 34 -0.52 -0.19 -9.68
CA GLY A 34 -0.27 -1.54 -10.22
C GLY A 34 -1.42 -2.51 -9.93
N ILE A 35 -1.89 -2.55 -8.68
CA ILE A 35 -3.05 -3.35 -8.27
C ILE A 35 -4.32 -2.85 -8.98
N GLY A 36 -4.54 -1.53 -9.04
CA GLY A 36 -5.69 -0.93 -9.70
C GLY A 36 -5.79 -1.28 -11.18
N VAL A 37 -4.66 -1.32 -11.88
CA VAL A 37 -4.61 -1.79 -13.28
C VAL A 37 -4.90 -3.28 -13.38
N ALA A 38 -4.40 -4.11 -12.44
CA ALA A 38 -4.66 -5.56 -12.44
C ALA A 38 -6.14 -5.91 -12.24
N ILE A 39 -6.88 -5.11 -11.48
CA ILE A 39 -8.32 -5.31 -11.22
C ILE A 39 -9.23 -4.45 -12.13
N ASP A 40 -8.66 -3.81 -13.16
CA ASP A 40 -9.36 -2.89 -14.07
C ASP A 40 -10.10 -1.74 -13.34
N ASN A 41 -9.62 -1.38 -12.15
CA ASN A 41 -10.16 -0.34 -11.28
C ASN A 41 -9.05 0.51 -10.67
N ILE A 42 -8.54 1.42 -11.51
CA ILE A 42 -7.49 2.37 -11.14
C ILE A 42 -7.95 3.30 -10.01
N ALA A 43 -9.23 3.62 -9.93
CA ALA A 43 -9.75 4.49 -8.86
C ALA A 43 -9.59 3.86 -7.47
N ILE A 44 -9.91 2.57 -7.33
CA ILE A 44 -9.70 1.83 -6.08
C ILE A 44 -8.22 1.66 -5.81
N GLY A 45 -7.43 1.23 -6.80
CA GLY A 45 -6.00 1.02 -6.62
C GLY A 45 -5.25 2.30 -6.20
N ALA A 46 -5.49 3.41 -6.89
CA ALA A 46 -4.86 4.69 -6.57
C ALA A 46 -5.29 5.23 -5.20
N SER A 47 -6.57 5.11 -4.83
CA SER A 47 -7.04 5.57 -3.52
C SER A 47 -6.43 4.77 -2.36
N VAL A 48 -6.34 3.44 -2.49
CA VAL A 48 -5.67 2.57 -1.51
C VAL A 48 -4.18 2.86 -1.43
N GLY A 49 -3.51 3.02 -2.58
CA GLY A 49 -2.08 3.34 -2.65
C GLY A 49 -1.72 4.67 -1.99
N ILE A 50 -2.53 5.71 -2.23
CA ILE A 50 -2.36 7.02 -1.59
C ILE A 50 -2.61 6.90 -0.07
N ALA A 51 -3.65 6.19 0.34
CA ALA A 51 -3.96 5.98 1.76
C ALA A 51 -2.81 5.26 2.50
N MET A 52 -2.24 4.20 1.91
CA MET A 52 -1.07 3.50 2.46
C MET A 52 0.16 4.40 2.51
N GLY A 53 0.47 5.10 1.41
CA GLY A 53 1.62 6.00 1.33
C GLY A 53 1.60 7.09 2.39
N ILE A 54 0.44 7.75 2.56
CA ILE A 54 0.24 8.78 3.60
C ILE A 54 0.23 8.14 4.99
N GLY A 55 -0.39 6.98 5.17
CA GLY A 55 -0.40 6.26 6.45
C GLY A 55 1.01 5.97 6.96
N PHE A 56 1.89 5.47 6.09
CA PHE A 56 3.30 5.23 6.43
C PHE A 56 4.06 6.53 6.73
N GLU A 57 3.81 7.61 5.97
CA GLU A 57 4.38 8.94 6.22
C GLU A 57 4.03 9.44 7.64
N LEU A 58 2.76 9.34 8.02
CA LEU A 58 2.24 9.79 9.32
C LEU A 58 2.82 8.98 10.48
N ILE A 59 2.89 7.65 10.35
CA ILE A 59 3.49 6.76 11.36
C ILE A 59 4.99 7.08 11.50
N ASN A 60 5.68 7.29 10.39
CA ASN A 60 7.11 7.60 10.38
C ASN A 60 7.42 9.00 10.92
N ARG A 61 6.52 9.97 10.72
CA ARG A 61 6.61 11.32 11.31
C ARG A 61 6.43 11.26 12.82
N LYS A 62 5.42 10.54 13.33
CA LYS A 62 5.17 10.39 14.77
C LYS A 62 6.37 9.78 15.53
N ARG A 63 7.09 8.84 14.92
CA ARG A 63 8.32 8.26 15.49
C ARG A 63 9.53 9.21 15.47
N ARG A 64 9.57 10.18 14.57
CA ARG A 64 10.63 11.21 14.54
C ARG A 64 10.41 12.22 15.66
N ASP A 65 9.17 12.64 15.89
CA ASP A 65 8.84 13.64 16.91
C ASP A 65 9.03 13.11 18.35
N SER A 66 9.00 11.79 18.55
CA SER A 66 9.23 11.16 19.87
C SER A 66 10.72 10.97 20.23
N GLN A 67 11.65 11.41 19.37
CA GLN A 67 13.10 11.29 19.58
C GLN A 67 13.83 12.64 19.59
N THR A 68 13.11 13.76 19.75
CA THR A 68 13.64 15.11 20.02
C THR A 68 13.24 15.55 21.40
#